data_AF-A0AAE0SZV8-F1
#
_entry.id   AF-A0AAE0SZV8-F1
#
_cell.length_a   1.000
_cell.length_b   1.000
_cell.length_c   1.000
_cell.angle_alpha   90.00
_cell.angle_beta   90.00
_cell.angle_gamma   90.00
#
_symmetry.space_group_name_H-M   'P 1'
#
loop_
_entity.id
_entity.type
_entity.pdbx_description
1 polymer ?
#
loop_
_entity_poly.entity_id
_entity_poly.type
_entity_poly.pdbx_seq_one_letter_code
_entity_poly.pdbx_strand_id
1 'polypeptide(L)'
;MYEDHNRFCWEQSDPLNVAEGLFAIGNVISFTRLFYLFAANEFLGPLQISLARMIADITKFIVVFLVALVAFMVGLHNLYWYYPKKERVPTSFHPHNGTTTVEKYFGIWVVSFRTVFWSLFGRGEYNVVEFSIFKNDFTETVGYLIFGVYNIVTVIVLLNMLIAMMSRSFEIIQEEADTEWKFARSKLYMEYIKEGSTLPIPFNIIPTPKAVCKLLKSVCVLFRIHNKNADTPLNIGPKKEMYSSNSAATV
;
A
#
# COMPACT_ATOMS: atom_id res chain seq x y z
N MET A 1 1.80 15.34 40.31
CA MET A 1 0.74 14.33 40.06
C MET A 1 -0.19 14.80 38.92
N TYR A 2 0.38 15.27 37.79
CA TYR A 2 -0.35 15.70 36.58
C TYR A 2 0.48 15.56 35.28
N GLU A 3 1.63 14.87 35.30
CA GLU A 3 2.52 14.79 34.13
C GLU A 3 2.09 13.71 33.12
N ASP A 4 1.31 12.71 33.55
CA ASP A 4 0.92 11.57 32.70
C ASP A 4 -0.13 11.93 31.61
N HIS A 5 -0.77 13.11 31.69
CA HIS A 5 -1.70 13.59 30.67
C HIS A 5 -1.02 14.32 29.51
N ASN A 6 0.27 14.64 29.62
CA ASN A 6 0.96 15.35 28.56
C ASN A 6 1.38 14.38 27.45
N ARG A 7 0.93 14.63 26.22
CA ARG A 7 1.22 13.80 25.04
C ARG A 7 2.73 13.56 24.82
N PHE A 8 3.58 14.49 25.26
CA PHE A 8 5.04 14.35 25.18
C PHE A 8 5.62 13.24 26.06
N CYS A 9 4.87 12.73 27.04
CA CYS A 9 5.28 11.68 27.96
C CYS A 9 4.81 10.28 27.53
N TRP A 10 4.01 10.17 26.47
CA TRP A 10 3.48 8.89 26.00
C TRP A 10 4.55 8.04 25.34
N GLU A 11 4.38 6.73 25.45
CA GLU A 11 5.21 5.78 24.72
C GLU A 11 5.03 5.96 23.21
N GLN A 12 6.09 5.72 22.43
CA GLN A 12 6.06 5.89 20.97
C GLN A 12 4.98 5.03 20.30
N SER A 13 4.69 3.86 20.87
CA SER A 13 3.67 2.91 20.40
C SER A 13 2.35 3.00 21.15
N ASP A 14 2.08 4.13 21.81
CA ASP A 14 0.79 4.35 22.48
C ASP A 14 -0.38 4.12 21.51
N PRO A 15 -1.42 3.36 21.90
CA PRO A 15 -2.53 3.01 21.03
C PRO A 15 -3.26 4.23 20.46
N LEU A 16 -3.29 5.37 21.17
CA LEU A 16 -3.93 6.58 20.67
C LEU A 16 -3.11 7.22 19.54
N ASN A 17 -1.78 7.24 19.65
CA ASN A 17 -0.90 7.73 18.57
C ASN A 17 -1.07 6.86 17.30
N VAL A 18 -1.15 5.54 17.46
CA VAL A 18 -1.39 4.61 16.36
C VAL A 18 -2.78 4.84 15.76
N ALA A 19 -3.81 5.01 16.59
CA ALA A 19 -5.18 5.27 16.14
C ALA A 19 -5.29 6.59 15.36
N GLU A 20 -4.70 7.68 15.85
CA GLU A 20 -4.68 8.96 15.14
C GLU A 20 -3.90 8.88 13.81
N GLY A 21 -2.78 8.15 13.79
CA GLY A 21 -2.01 7.90 12.57
C GLY A 21 -2.81 7.13 11.52
N LEU A 22 -3.46 6.03 11.92
CA LEU A 22 -4.34 5.27 11.04
C LEU A 22 -5.57 6.07 10.60
N PHE A 23 -6.13 6.91 11.49
CA PHE A 23 -7.23 7.79 11.16
C PHE A 23 -6.82 8.83 10.09
N ALA A 24 -5.63 9.41 10.20
CA ALA A 24 -5.09 10.33 9.19
C ALA A 24 -4.92 9.64 7.83
N ILE A 25 -4.38 8.42 7.79
CA ILE A 25 -4.27 7.62 6.56
C ILE A 25 -5.66 7.30 6.01
N GLY A 26 -6.60 6.91 6.86
CA GLY A 26 -7.99 6.64 6.51
C GLY A 26 -8.69 7.83 5.88
N ASN A 27 -8.43 9.04 6.37
CA ASN A 27 -8.95 10.29 5.78
C ASN A 27 -8.42 10.50 4.36
N VAL A 28 -7.12 10.32 4.13
CA VAL A 28 -6.52 10.46 2.78
C VAL A 28 -7.13 9.45 1.80
N ILE A 29 -7.25 8.19 2.21
CA ILE A 29 -7.87 7.14 1.38
C ILE A 29 -9.34 7.46 1.11
N SER A 30 -10.06 7.98 2.12
CA SER A 30 -11.47 8.37 1.99
C SER A 30 -11.66 9.49 0.97
N PHE A 31 -10.82 10.53 0.99
CA PHE A 31 -10.85 11.59 -0.01
C PHE A 31 -10.42 11.12 -1.40
N THR A 32 -9.50 10.15 -1.49
CA THR A 32 -9.08 9.57 -2.78
C THR A 32 -10.23 8.85 -3.49
N ARG A 33 -11.24 8.36 -2.75
CA ARG A 33 -12.46 7.79 -3.36
C ARG A 33 -13.25 8.81 -4.19
N LEU A 34 -13.07 10.11 -3.98
CA LEU A 34 -13.71 11.13 -4.83
C LEU A 34 -13.27 11.03 -6.29
N PHE A 35 -12.10 10.44 -6.57
CA PHE A 35 -11.68 10.18 -7.95
C PHE A 35 -12.63 9.25 -8.70
N TYR A 36 -13.39 8.37 -8.04
CA TYR A 36 -14.41 7.57 -8.73
C TYR A 36 -15.53 8.42 -9.34
N LEU A 37 -15.79 9.62 -8.81
CA LEU A 37 -16.78 10.54 -9.35
C LEU A 37 -16.29 11.26 -10.61
N PHE A 38 -14.98 11.32 -10.85
CA PHE A 38 -14.43 11.96 -12.06
C PHE A 38 -14.90 11.26 -13.34
N ALA A 39 -15.17 9.96 -13.28
CA ALA A 39 -15.74 9.17 -14.37
C ALA A 39 -17.14 9.67 -14.82
N ALA A 40 -17.87 10.41 -13.98
CA ALA A 40 -19.16 10.99 -14.37
C ALA A 40 -19.00 12.26 -15.23
N ASN A 41 -17.85 12.95 -15.15
CA ASN A 41 -17.58 14.17 -15.89
C ASN A 41 -16.96 13.85 -17.27
N GLU A 42 -17.39 14.57 -18.31
CA GLU A 42 -16.94 14.37 -19.69
C GLU A 42 -15.48 14.74 -19.94
N PHE A 43 -14.97 15.74 -19.22
CA PHE A 43 -13.58 16.17 -19.33
C PHE A 43 -12.64 15.31 -18.46
N LEU A 44 -13.02 15.06 -17.20
CA LEU A 44 -12.16 14.36 -16.24
C LEU A 44 -12.20 12.83 -16.39
N GLY A 45 -13.27 12.28 -16.94
CA GLY A 45 -13.48 10.85 -17.05
C GLY A 45 -12.46 10.14 -17.95
N PRO A 46 -12.29 10.55 -19.23
CA PRO A 46 -11.27 10.00 -20.10
C PRO A 46 -9.86 10.13 -19.51
N LEU A 47 -9.54 11.27 -18.90
CA LEU A 47 -8.25 11.51 -18.25
C LEU A 47 -8.00 10.53 -17.09
N GLN A 48 -9.01 10.27 -16.26
CA GLN A 48 -8.93 9.30 -15.17
C GLN A 48 -8.69 7.89 -15.69
N ILE A 49 -9.38 7.46 -16.76
CA ILE A 49 -9.22 6.14 -17.35
C ILE A 49 -7.82 5.97 -17.94
N SER A 50 -7.32 6.98 -18.67
CA SER A 50 -5.96 6.97 -19.20
C SER A 50 -4.91 6.86 -18.10
N LEU A 51 -5.07 7.63 -17.01
CA LEU A 51 -4.17 7.56 -15.85
C LEU A 51 -4.21 6.18 -15.19
N ALA A 52 -5.40 5.61 -14.97
CA ALA A 52 -5.55 4.31 -14.32
C ALA A 52 -4.86 3.18 -15.09
N ARG A 53 -4.93 3.20 -16.43
CA ARG A 53 -4.23 2.24 -17.28
C ARG A 53 -2.72 2.47 -17.31
N MET A 54 -2.29 3.73 -17.39
CA MET A 54 -0.88 4.08 -17.35
C MET A 54 -0.21 3.59 -16.05
N ILE A 55 -0.91 3.61 -14.91
CA ILE A 55 -0.38 3.07 -13.63
C ILE A 55 0.08 1.62 -13.77
N ALA A 56 -0.62 0.78 -14.55
CA ALA A 56 -0.23 -0.62 -14.74
C ALA A 56 1.12 -0.74 -15.48
N ASP A 57 1.39 0.15 -16.45
CA ASP A 57 2.67 0.20 -17.15
C ASP A 57 3.78 0.82 -16.30
N ILE A 58 3.47 1.91 -15.59
CA ILE A 58 4.37 2.56 -14.63
C ILE A 58 4.83 1.57 -13.56
N THR A 59 3.93 0.74 -13.04
CA THR A 59 4.24 -0.23 -11.98
C THR A 59 5.35 -1.20 -12.41
N LYS A 60 5.33 -1.67 -13.67
CA LYS A 60 6.38 -2.54 -14.21
C LYS A 60 7.75 -1.85 -14.18
N PHE A 61 7.79 -0.56 -14.51
CA PHE A 61 9.04 0.21 -14.49
C PHE A 61 9.50 0.55 -13.07
N ILE A 62 8.57 0.87 -12.16
CA ILE A 62 8.87 1.12 -10.76
C ILE A 62 9.59 -0.07 -10.13
N VAL A 63 9.30 -1.30 -10.53
CA VAL A 63 10.06 -2.48 -10.05
C VAL A 63 11.54 -2.37 -10.41
N VAL A 64 11.88 -2.04 -11.66
CA VAL A 64 13.28 -1.84 -12.09
C VAL A 64 13.93 -0.69 -11.33
N PHE A 65 13.18 0.39 -11.14
CA PHE A 65 13.62 1.55 -10.36
C PHE A 65 13.94 1.19 -8.91
N LEU A 66 13.07 0.42 -8.25
CA LEU A 66 13.25 -0.02 -6.87
C LEU A 66 14.43 -0.99 -6.72
N VAL A 67 14.67 -1.86 -7.71
CA VAL A 67 15.85 -2.74 -7.71
C VAL A 67 17.14 -1.91 -7.72
N ALA A 68 17.22 -0.88 -8.57
CA ALA A 68 18.36 0.03 -8.58
C ALA A 68 18.52 0.76 -7.24
N LEU A 69 17.42 1.32 -6.70
CA LEU A 69 17.42 2.02 -5.41
C LEU A 69 17.95 1.14 -4.28
N VAL A 70 17.42 -0.08 -4.16
CA VAL A 70 17.84 -1.03 -3.11
C VAL A 70 19.29 -1.44 -3.30
N ALA A 71 19.76 -1.69 -4.52
CA ALA A 71 21.15 -2.05 -4.78
C ALA A 71 22.13 -0.97 -4.30
N PHE A 72 21.87 0.30 -4.63
CA PHE A 72 22.69 1.42 -4.17
C PHE A 72 22.55 1.69 -2.68
N MET A 73 21.33 1.55 -2.11
CA MET A 73 21.09 1.69 -0.68
C MET A 73 21.89 0.66 0.13
N VAL A 74 21.87 -0.61 -0.30
CA VAL A 74 22.65 -1.69 0.33
C VAL A 74 24.15 -1.45 0.15
N GLY A 75 24.59 -1.00 -1.03
CA GLY A 75 25.99 -0.66 -1.28
C GLY A 75 26.52 0.43 -0.35
N LEU A 76 25.77 1.53 -0.20
CA LEU A 76 26.13 2.61 0.72
C LEU A 76 26.01 2.19 2.19
N HIS A 77 24.96 1.44 2.55
CA HIS A 77 24.80 0.93 3.91
C HIS A 77 25.98 0.03 4.31
N ASN A 78 26.39 -0.91 3.45
CA ASN A 78 27.51 -1.79 3.71
C ASN A 78 28.85 -1.04 3.79
N LEU A 79 29.03 0.02 2.99
CA LEU A 79 30.22 0.88 3.06
C LEU A 79 30.33 1.61 4.41
N TYR A 80 29.19 2.06 4.96
CA TYR A 80 29.15 2.85 6.19
C TYR A 80 28.80 2.07 7.46
N TRP A 81 28.46 0.78 7.35
CA TRP A 81 27.95 -0.03 8.47
C TRP A 81 28.94 -0.12 9.64
N TYR A 82 30.24 -0.02 9.37
CA TYR A 82 31.32 -0.12 10.36
C TYR A 82 31.62 1.18 11.11
N TYR A 83 31.04 2.31 10.69
CA TYR A 83 31.29 3.62 11.33
C TYR A 83 30.29 4.08 12.42
N PRO A 84 29.42 3.25 13.06
CA PRO A 84 28.50 3.70 14.09
C PRO A 84 29.18 3.89 15.45
N LYS A 85 28.64 4.78 16.29
CA LYS A 85 29.20 5.14 17.60
C LYS A 85 29.34 3.97 18.57
N LYS A 86 28.48 2.94 18.47
CA LYS A 86 28.43 1.80 19.39
C LYS A 86 29.62 0.83 19.26
N GLU A 87 30.25 0.79 18.09
CA GLU A 87 31.36 -0.12 17.79
C GLU A 87 32.74 0.55 17.91
N ARG A 88 32.77 1.85 18.26
CA ARG A 88 34.01 2.62 18.40
C ARG A 88 34.69 2.30 19.73
N VAL A 89 35.89 1.74 19.65
CA VAL A 89 36.83 1.74 20.77
C VAL A 89 37.54 3.10 20.78
N PRO A 90 37.51 3.87 21.89
CA PRO A 90 38.27 5.11 21.96
C PRO A 90 39.76 4.77 21.84
N THR A 91 40.38 5.20 20.75
CA THR A 91 41.82 5.05 20.54
C THR A 91 42.51 6.38 20.82
N SER A 92 43.80 6.33 21.18
CA SER A 92 44.64 7.50 21.45
C SER A 92 44.75 8.48 20.28
N PHE A 93 44.39 8.06 19.05
CA PHE A 93 44.35 8.89 17.85
C PHE A 93 43.04 9.68 17.66
N HIS A 94 41.91 9.22 18.23
CA HIS A 94 40.61 9.85 18.05
C HIS A 94 39.85 9.94 19.39
N PRO A 95 40.05 11.02 20.17
CA PRO A 95 39.47 11.17 21.51
C PRO A 95 37.98 11.56 21.53
N HIS A 96 37.36 11.86 20.37
CA HIS A 96 36.02 12.44 20.32
C HIS A 96 34.89 11.42 20.07
N ASN A 97 33.99 11.30 21.06
CA ASN A 97 32.71 10.56 21.00
C ASN A 97 31.60 11.28 20.19
N GLY A 98 31.96 12.03 19.13
CA GLY A 98 31.01 12.76 18.29
C GLY A 98 30.30 11.85 17.29
N THR A 99 29.03 12.10 17.00
CA THR A 99 28.31 11.40 15.92
C THR A 99 28.84 11.86 14.57
N THR A 100 29.24 10.92 13.72
CA THR A 100 29.63 11.24 12.34
C THR A 100 28.39 11.50 11.49
N THR A 101 28.49 12.42 10.54
CA THR A 101 27.44 12.69 9.54
C THR A 101 26.97 11.41 8.84
N VAL A 102 27.89 10.55 8.39
CA VAL A 102 27.56 9.25 7.75
C VAL A 102 26.71 8.32 8.62
N GLU A 103 26.85 8.36 9.95
CA GLU A 103 26.07 7.53 10.88
C GLU A 103 24.60 7.98 10.92
N LYS A 104 24.37 9.30 10.85
CA LYS A 104 23.03 9.90 10.82
C LYS A 104 22.26 9.56 9.54
N TYR A 105 22.96 9.31 8.43
CA TYR A 105 22.34 9.08 7.12
C TYR A 105 22.35 7.62 6.64
N PHE A 106 23.35 6.82 7.04
CA PHE A 106 23.53 5.45 6.55
C PHE A 106 23.71 4.38 7.65
N GLY A 107 23.65 4.76 8.94
CA GLY A 107 23.90 3.83 10.04
C GLY A 107 22.85 2.73 10.22
N ILE A 108 21.59 2.98 9.83
CA ILE A 108 20.48 2.02 9.93
C ILE A 108 19.84 1.86 8.55
N TRP A 109 19.39 0.66 8.19
CA TRP A 109 18.75 0.38 6.89
C TRP A 109 17.57 1.32 6.55
N VAL A 110 16.62 1.57 7.47
CA VAL A 110 15.49 2.50 7.28
C VAL A 110 15.97 3.94 7.07
N VAL A 111 17.02 4.34 7.77
CA VAL A 111 17.60 5.68 7.66
C VAL A 111 18.32 5.83 6.31
N SER A 112 19.03 4.79 5.87
CA SER A 112 19.66 4.71 4.55
C SER A 112 18.62 4.80 3.44
N PHE A 113 17.52 4.05 3.55
CA PHE A 113 16.39 4.14 2.63
C PHE A 113 15.84 5.57 2.57
N ARG A 114 15.60 6.21 3.73
CA ARG A 114 15.12 7.59 3.80
C ARG A 114 16.07 8.56 3.10
N THR A 115 17.37 8.45 3.34
CA THR A 115 18.38 9.32 2.71
C THR A 115 18.38 9.19 1.20
N VAL A 116 18.44 7.96 0.69
CA VAL A 116 18.46 7.64 -0.74
C VAL A 116 17.13 8.02 -1.41
N PHE A 117 16.00 7.78 -0.76
CA PHE A 117 14.68 8.16 -1.26
C PHE A 117 14.51 9.68 -1.40
N TRP A 118 14.84 10.45 -0.37
CA TRP A 118 14.67 11.91 -0.42
C TRP A 118 15.66 12.60 -1.35
N SER A 119 16.83 12.00 -1.60
CA SER A 119 17.78 12.55 -2.57
C SER A 119 17.24 12.50 -4.01
N LEU A 120 16.32 11.59 -4.35
CA LEU A 120 15.64 11.58 -5.66
C LEU A 120 14.90 12.89 -5.95
N PHE A 121 14.37 13.52 -4.91
CA PHE A 121 13.63 14.78 -5.00
C PHE A 121 14.51 16.01 -4.78
N GLY A 122 15.84 15.84 -4.76
CA GLY A 122 16.79 16.92 -4.47
C GLY A 122 16.73 17.43 -3.03
N ARG A 123 16.12 16.67 -2.10
CA ARG A 123 16.04 17.00 -0.67
C ARG A 123 17.15 16.33 0.16
N GLY A 124 18.07 15.63 -0.49
CA GLY A 124 19.25 15.07 0.16
C GLY A 124 20.29 16.16 0.41
N GLU A 125 20.89 16.16 1.60
CA GLU A 125 22.08 16.97 1.86
C GLU A 125 23.25 16.45 0.99
N TYR A 126 24.13 17.33 0.51
CA TYR A 126 25.26 16.93 -0.35
C TYR A 126 26.41 16.32 0.45
N ASN A 127 26.51 16.64 1.73
CA ASN A 127 27.54 16.20 2.68
C ASN A 127 27.11 14.96 3.49
N VAL A 128 26.16 14.17 2.99
CA VAL A 128 25.70 12.93 3.67
C VAL A 128 26.78 11.85 3.75
N VAL A 129 27.83 11.97 2.92
CA VAL A 129 28.98 11.07 2.80
C VAL A 129 30.22 11.59 3.54
N GLU A 130 30.25 12.88 3.90
CA GLU A 130 31.42 13.49 4.53
C GLU A 130 31.72 12.86 5.89
N PHE A 131 32.99 12.63 6.22
CA PHE A 131 33.38 12.22 7.56
C PHE A 131 33.82 13.44 8.38
N SER A 132 32.91 13.97 9.20
CA SER A 132 33.19 15.16 10.01
C SER A 132 34.32 15.03 11.05
N ILE A 133 34.70 13.80 11.45
CA ILE A 133 35.62 13.54 12.57
C ILE A 133 36.77 12.58 12.19
N PHE A 134 36.59 11.72 11.18
CA PHE A 134 37.54 10.69 10.79
C PHE A 134 37.98 10.90 9.35
N LYS A 135 39.23 11.29 9.12
CA LYS A 135 39.75 11.43 7.75
C LYS A 135 40.09 10.06 7.17
N ASN A 136 39.10 9.40 6.56
CA ASN A 136 39.32 8.29 5.65
C ASN A 136 38.99 8.72 4.23
N ASP A 137 39.92 9.46 3.63
CA ASP A 137 39.77 10.07 2.30
C ASP A 137 39.39 9.04 1.23
N PHE A 138 39.85 7.79 1.36
CA PHE A 138 39.51 6.72 0.42
C PHE A 138 38.03 6.33 0.51
N THR A 139 37.53 6.03 1.71
CA THR A 139 36.13 5.64 1.91
C THR A 139 35.19 6.79 1.55
N GLU A 140 35.55 8.02 1.88
CA GLU A 140 34.80 9.22 1.52
C GLU A 140 34.71 9.40 0.00
N THR A 141 35.84 9.28 -0.71
CA THR A 141 35.88 9.37 -2.19
C THR A 141 35.03 8.30 -2.84
N VAL A 142 35.12 7.04 -2.37
CA VAL A 142 34.29 5.93 -2.86
C VAL A 142 32.81 6.20 -2.58
N GLY A 143 32.50 6.74 -1.40
CA GLY A 143 31.17 7.18 -1.03
C GLY A 143 30.57 8.20 -1.98
N TYR A 144 31.32 9.26 -2.29
CA TYR A 144 30.89 10.32 -3.20
C TYR A 144 30.70 9.78 -4.61
N LEU A 145 31.56 8.86 -5.05
CA LEU A 145 31.45 8.20 -6.34
C LEU A 145 30.18 7.37 -6.42
N ILE A 146 29.92 6.48 -5.45
CA ILE A 146 28.72 5.62 -5.43
C ILE A 146 27.46 6.49 -5.37
N PHE A 147 27.43 7.51 -4.51
CA PHE A 147 26.28 8.41 -4.38
C PHE A 147 26.07 9.27 -5.65
N GLY A 148 27.15 9.71 -6.29
CA GLY A 148 27.10 10.42 -7.58
C GLY A 148 26.54 9.55 -8.70
N VAL A 149 27.06 8.32 -8.85
CA VAL A 149 26.56 7.34 -9.83
C VAL A 149 25.10 6.99 -9.56
N TYR A 150 24.72 6.82 -8.30
CA TYR A 150 23.33 6.62 -7.91
C TYR A 150 22.41 7.73 -8.43
N ASN A 151 22.77 9.01 -8.21
CA ASN A 151 21.96 10.14 -8.69
C ASN A 151 21.90 10.21 -10.22
N ILE A 152 23.01 9.94 -10.92
CA ILE A 152 23.01 9.88 -12.39
C ILE A 152 22.06 8.77 -12.88
N VAL A 153 22.20 7.55 -12.36
CA VAL A 153 21.37 6.42 -12.79
C VAL A 153 19.91 6.64 -12.44
N THR A 154 19.57 7.07 -11.23
CA THR A 154 18.17 7.20 -10.80
C THR A 154 17.49 8.46 -11.32
N VAL A 155 18.08 9.63 -11.10
CA VAL A 155 17.47 10.92 -11.42
C VAL A 155 17.63 11.28 -12.90
N ILE A 156 18.78 11.01 -13.51
CA ILE A 156 19.01 11.41 -14.91
C ILE A 156 18.56 10.32 -15.87
N VAL A 157 18.86 9.04 -15.61
CA VAL A 157 18.52 7.97 -16.54
C VAL A 157 17.11 7.44 -16.28
N LEU A 158 16.86 6.85 -15.11
CA LEU A 158 15.63 6.11 -14.87
C LEU A 158 14.40 7.03 -14.78
N LEU A 159 14.49 8.19 -14.14
CA LEU A 159 13.38 9.15 -14.06
C LEU A 159 12.99 9.67 -15.46
N ASN A 160 13.97 10.05 -16.29
CA ASN A 160 13.70 10.50 -17.65
C ASN A 160 13.12 9.39 -18.54
N MET A 161 13.58 8.15 -18.35
CA MET A 161 12.98 6.98 -19.02
C MET A 161 11.55 6.72 -18.53
N LEU A 162 11.24 6.89 -17.23
CA LEU A 162 9.88 6.79 -16.73
C LEU A 162 8.96 7.81 -17.38
N ILE A 163 9.39 9.08 -17.47
CA ILE A 163 8.61 10.14 -18.13
C ILE A 163 8.38 9.76 -19.61
N ALA A 164 9.44 9.36 -20.33
CA ALA A 164 9.33 8.98 -21.74
C ALA A 164 8.35 7.82 -21.96
N MET A 165 8.38 6.80 -21.09
CA MET A 165 7.43 5.69 -21.18
C MET A 165 6.00 6.09 -20.80
N MET A 166 5.83 6.97 -19.81
CA MET A 166 4.51 7.52 -19.48
C MET A 166 3.91 8.30 -20.64
N SER A 167 4.69 9.14 -21.32
CA SER A 167 4.24 9.89 -22.50
C SER A 167 3.80 8.95 -23.62
N ARG A 168 4.61 7.94 -23.95
CA ARG A 168 4.25 6.95 -24.98
C ARG A 168 3.00 6.15 -24.59
N SER A 169 2.91 5.70 -23.34
CA SER A 169 1.74 4.97 -22.84
C SER A 169 0.48 5.85 -22.88
N PHE A 170 0.59 7.14 -22.51
CA PHE A 170 -0.51 8.09 -22.57
C PHE A 170 -1.07 8.25 -23.99
N GLU A 171 -0.20 8.45 -24.98
CA GLU A 171 -0.59 8.60 -26.39
C GLU A 171 -1.35 7.37 -26.90
N ILE A 172 -0.83 6.17 -26.62
CA ILE A 172 -1.47 4.90 -27.03
C ILE A 172 -2.83 4.71 -26.36
N ILE A 173 -2.93 4.96 -25.05
CA ILE A 173 -4.15 4.73 -24.28
C ILE A 173 -5.24 5.76 -24.62
N GLN A 174 -4.84 7.01 -24.94
CA GLN A 174 -5.78 8.09 -25.20
C GLN A 174 -6.67 7.83 -26.42
N GLU A 175 -6.21 7.06 -27.41
CA GLU A 175 -7.00 6.71 -28.61
C GLU A 175 -8.24 5.86 -28.27
N GLU A 176 -8.15 4.98 -27.28
CA GLU A 176 -9.24 4.08 -26.87
C GLU A 176 -10.03 4.61 -25.65
N ALA A 177 -9.49 5.61 -24.96
CA ALA A 177 -9.99 6.09 -23.67
C ALA A 177 -11.46 6.56 -23.69
N ASP A 178 -11.94 7.15 -24.79
CA ASP A 178 -13.33 7.63 -24.89
C ASP A 178 -14.36 6.50 -24.87
N THR A 179 -14.12 5.42 -25.61
CA THR A 179 -15.00 4.24 -25.66
C THR A 179 -15.07 3.58 -24.28
N GLU A 180 -13.94 3.50 -23.62
CA GLU A 180 -13.82 2.87 -22.30
C GLU A 180 -14.39 3.72 -21.19
N TRP A 181 -14.19 5.03 -21.26
CA TRP A 181 -14.83 5.97 -20.36
C TRP A 181 -16.35 5.88 -20.50
N LYS A 182 -16.88 5.85 -21.71
CA LYS A 182 -18.33 5.67 -21.94
C LYS A 182 -18.83 4.35 -21.35
N PHE A 183 -18.10 3.26 -21.52
CA PHE A 183 -18.42 1.97 -20.90
C PHE A 183 -18.40 2.04 -19.36
N ALA A 184 -17.36 2.63 -18.76
CA ALA A 184 -17.23 2.81 -17.32
C ALA A 184 -18.35 3.69 -16.76
N ARG A 185 -18.70 4.77 -17.46
CA ARG A 185 -19.80 5.68 -17.12
C ARG A 185 -21.15 4.96 -17.17
N SER A 186 -21.39 4.15 -18.20
CA SER A 186 -22.61 3.33 -18.28
C SER A 186 -22.70 2.31 -17.14
N LYS A 187 -21.58 1.69 -16.74
CA LYS A 187 -21.53 0.79 -15.59
C LYS A 187 -21.85 1.50 -14.28
N LEU A 188 -21.31 2.71 -14.08
CA LEU A 188 -21.64 3.56 -12.93
C LEU A 188 -23.14 3.85 -12.89
N TYR A 189 -23.74 4.29 -14.00
CA TYR A 189 -25.19 4.56 -14.05
C TYR A 189 -26.03 3.29 -13.80
N MET A 190 -25.62 2.15 -14.35
CA MET A 190 -26.30 0.87 -14.12
C MET A 190 -26.31 0.48 -12.64
N GLU A 191 -25.27 0.82 -11.87
CA GLU A 191 -25.21 0.58 -10.43
C GLU A 191 -26.28 1.38 -9.67
N TYR A 192 -26.53 2.64 -10.08
CA TYR A 192 -27.58 3.48 -9.51
C TYR A 192 -29.00 3.11 -9.98
N ILE A 193 -29.14 2.52 -11.18
CA ILE A 193 -30.44 2.10 -11.73
C ILE A 193 -30.94 0.80 -11.06
N LYS A 194 -30.05 -0.09 -10.63
CA LYS A 194 -30.42 -1.34 -9.94
C LYS A 194 -31.07 -1.02 -8.59
N GLU A 195 -32.23 -1.61 -8.31
CA GLU A 195 -33.06 -1.37 -7.10
C GLU A 195 -32.46 -1.83 -5.74
N GLY A 196 -31.13 -2.01 -5.64
CA GLY A 196 -30.48 -2.65 -4.49
C GLY A 196 -30.13 -1.74 -3.31
N SER A 197 -30.12 -0.41 -3.48
CA SER A 197 -29.77 0.54 -2.42
C SER A 197 -30.52 1.85 -2.61
N THR A 198 -31.77 1.89 -2.15
CA THR A 198 -32.66 3.04 -2.31
C THR A 198 -32.27 4.26 -1.47
N LEU A 199 -31.26 4.14 -0.60
CA LEU A 199 -30.85 5.17 0.35
C LEU A 199 -29.36 5.46 0.23
N PRO A 200 -28.95 6.73 0.09
CA PRO A 200 -27.54 7.08 0.18
C PRO A 200 -27.02 6.84 1.60
N ILE A 201 -25.72 6.56 1.72
CA ILE A 201 -25.00 6.63 3.01
C ILE A 201 -25.11 8.11 3.45
N PRO A 202 -25.56 8.50 4.67
CA PRO A 202 -25.65 7.79 5.96
C PRO A 202 -26.97 7.05 6.26
N PHE A 203 -27.99 7.21 5.43
CA PHE A 203 -29.35 6.71 5.70
C PHE A 203 -29.50 5.19 5.50
N ASN A 204 -28.52 4.55 4.86
CA ASN A 204 -28.44 3.09 4.73
C ASN A 204 -28.17 2.36 6.07
N ILE A 205 -27.86 3.06 7.16
CA ILE A 205 -27.67 2.46 8.50
C ILE A 205 -29.02 2.10 9.13
N ILE A 206 -30.09 2.84 8.83
CA ILE A 206 -31.41 2.56 9.37
C ILE A 206 -32.00 1.41 8.52
N PRO A 207 -32.22 0.21 9.11
CA PRO A 207 -32.71 -0.93 8.36
C PRO A 207 -34.10 -0.59 7.80
N THR A 208 -34.28 -0.75 6.48
CA THR A 208 -35.57 -0.48 5.86
C THR A 208 -36.64 -1.43 6.42
N PRO A 209 -37.89 -0.99 6.59
CA PRO A 209 -38.97 -1.84 7.08
C PRO A 209 -39.11 -3.16 6.28
N LYS A 210 -38.84 -3.09 4.96
CA LYS A 210 -38.80 -4.27 4.08
C LYS A 210 -37.67 -5.25 4.46
N ALA A 211 -36.48 -4.76 4.79
CA ALA A 211 -35.36 -5.58 5.23
C ALA A 211 -35.64 -6.23 6.60
N VAL A 212 -36.25 -5.49 7.54
CA VAL A 212 -36.68 -6.02 8.83
C VAL A 212 -37.71 -7.13 8.66
N CYS A 213 -38.74 -6.94 7.81
CA CYS A 213 -39.71 -7.99 7.51
C CYS A 213 -39.07 -9.24 6.87
N LYS A 214 -38.06 -9.07 5.99
CA LYS A 214 -37.34 -10.19 5.37
C LYS A 214 -36.47 -10.93 6.39
N LEU A 215 -35.80 -10.20 7.29
CA LEU A 215 -35.03 -10.76 8.39
C LEU A 215 -35.93 -11.56 9.33
N LEU A 216 -37.05 -11.00 9.77
CA LEU A 216 -38.03 -11.67 10.62
C LEU A 216 -38.59 -12.93 9.95
N LYS A 217 -38.94 -12.89 8.66
CA LYS A 217 -39.35 -14.09 7.91
C LYS A 217 -38.26 -15.15 7.87
N SER A 218 -37.01 -14.75 7.63
CA SER A 218 -35.86 -15.68 7.58
C SER A 218 -35.59 -16.32 8.94
N VAL A 219 -35.68 -15.53 10.02
CA VAL A 219 -35.56 -16.00 11.40
C VAL A 219 -36.71 -16.96 11.74
N CYS A 220 -37.96 -16.63 11.40
CA CYS A 220 -39.10 -17.52 11.60
C CYS A 220 -38.99 -18.84 10.82
N VAL A 221 -38.43 -18.81 9.60
CA VAL A 221 -38.17 -20.03 8.81
C VAL A 221 -37.08 -20.88 9.47
N LEU A 222 -36.00 -20.27 9.95
CA LEU A 222 -34.93 -20.96 10.70
C LEU A 222 -35.47 -21.60 11.99
N PHE A 223 -36.31 -20.89 12.75
CA PHE A 223 -36.97 -21.44 13.94
C PHE A 223 -37.89 -22.62 13.59
N ARG A 224 -38.66 -22.54 12.49
CA ARG A 224 -39.50 -23.66 12.03
C ARG A 224 -38.68 -24.88 11.63
N ILE A 225 -37.53 -24.70 10.99
CA ILE A 225 -36.62 -25.80 10.61
C ILE A 225 -36.00 -26.43 11.86
N HIS A 226 -35.57 -25.62 12.83
CA HIS A 226 -35.02 -26.12 14.09
C HIS A 226 -36.05 -26.91 14.89
N ASN A 227 -37.30 -26.43 14.99
CA ASN A 227 -38.36 -27.15 15.70
C ASN A 227 -38.72 -28.47 15.01
N LYS A 228 -38.78 -28.48 13.67
CA LYS A 228 -39.04 -29.70 12.89
C LYS A 228 -37.94 -30.78 13.06
N ASN A 229 -36.70 -30.35 13.27
CA ASN A 229 -35.58 -31.25 13.58
C ASN A 229 -35.58 -31.73 15.04
N ALA A 230 -36.17 -30.97 15.97
CA ALA A 230 -36.33 -31.37 17.38
C ALA A 230 -37.47 -32.39 17.58
N ASP A 231 -38.52 -32.32 16.75
CA ASP A 231 -39.67 -33.24 16.80
C ASP A 231 -39.43 -34.59 16.09
N THR A 232 -38.23 -34.83 15.52
CA THR A 232 -37.89 -36.12 14.93
C THR A 232 -37.18 -36.98 15.98
N PRO A 233 -37.85 -37.93 16.67
CA PRO A 233 -37.16 -38.80 17.61
C PRO A 233 -36.09 -39.60 16.89
N LEU A 234 -34.91 -39.69 17.50
CA LEU A 234 -33.77 -40.49 17.08
C LEU A 234 -34.19 -41.97 17.05
N ASN A 235 -34.80 -42.41 15.95
CA ASN A 235 -35.18 -43.80 15.76
C ASN A 235 -33.91 -44.57 15.36
N ILE A 236 -33.16 -44.98 16.37
CA ILE A 236 -32.06 -45.95 16.24
C ILE A 236 -32.71 -47.31 15.97
N GLY A 237 -32.84 -47.66 14.69
CA GLY A 237 -33.27 -48.98 14.20
C GLY A 237 -32.49 -49.30 12.92
N PRO A 238 -32.12 -50.57 12.68
CA PRO A 238 -30.82 -50.92 12.14
C PRO A 238 -30.66 -50.62 10.65
N LYS A 239 -29.44 -50.21 10.28
CA LYS A 239 -28.96 -50.22 8.89
C LYS A 239 -29.18 -51.61 8.29
N LYS A 240 -30.06 -51.70 7.29
CA LYS A 240 -29.95 -52.75 6.26
C LYS A 240 -29.33 -52.14 5.03
N GLU A 241 -28.12 -52.59 4.76
CA GLU A 241 -27.41 -52.41 3.49
C GLU A 241 -28.30 -52.94 2.36
N MET A 242 -28.45 -52.17 1.29
CA MET A 242 -29.03 -52.65 0.04
C MET A 242 -28.00 -52.42 -1.07
N TYR A 243 -27.06 -53.35 -1.16
CA TYR A 243 -26.36 -53.67 -2.39
C TYR A 243 -27.34 -54.40 -3.31
N SER A 244 -27.53 -53.90 -4.53
CA SER A 244 -27.32 -54.66 -5.77
C SER A 244 -27.99 -53.95 -6.95
N SER A 245 -27.14 -53.37 -7.78
CA SER A 245 -27.33 -53.20 -9.21
C SER A 245 -27.87 -54.47 -9.88
N ASN A 246 -28.68 -54.29 -10.91
CA ASN A 246 -28.60 -54.97 -12.22
C ASN A 246 -29.63 -54.28 -13.13
N SER A 247 -29.19 -53.30 -13.90
CA SER A 247 -28.69 -53.46 -15.27
C SER A 247 -29.79 -53.97 -16.21
N ALA A 248 -30.27 -53.02 -17.00
CA ALA A 248 -31.27 -53.19 -18.04
C ALA A 248 -30.83 -54.20 -19.10
N ALA A 249 -31.77 -55.06 -19.49
CA ALA A 249 -31.76 -55.78 -20.75
C ALA A 249 -33.02 -55.34 -21.52
N THR A 250 -32.83 -54.54 -22.57
CA THR A 250 -33.80 -54.44 -23.66
C THR A 250 -33.05 -54.28 -24.97
N VAL A 251 -33.44 -55.16 -25.88
CA VAL A 251 -33.04 -55.39 -27.28
C VAL A 251 -33.05 -54.12 -28.12
#